data_AF-A0AAV8WIU3-F1
#
_entry.id   AF-A0AAV8WIU3-F1
#
_cell.length_a   1.000
_cell.length_b   1.000
_cell.length_c   1.000
_cell.angle_alpha   90.00
_cell.angle_beta   90.00
_cell.angle_gamma   90.00
#
_symmetry.space_group_name_H-M   'P 1'
#
loop_
_entity.id
_entity.type
_entity.pdbx_description
1 polymer ?
#
loop_
_entity_poly.entity_id
_entity_poly.type
_entity_poly.pdbx_seq_one_letter_code
_entity_poly.pdbx_strand_id
1 'polypeptide(L)'
;MKMTKGLHSLPRLVLFTSEDAHYSVKKMASFLGIGSDNVYLIKTNARGQMDVSHLIKEVERSLSEGGAPFMVSATAGTTVIGAFDPLKEIANVCEKYGLWLHVDAAWGGGALVSKKHRGLLSGIER
;
A
#
# COMPACT_ATOMS: atom_id res chain seq x y z
N MET A 1 -13.86 17.03 14.21
CA MET A 1 -12.68 17.77 13.74
C MET A 1 -13.07 18.54 12.48
N LYS A 2 -13.05 19.88 12.49
CA LYS A 2 -13.42 20.67 11.29
C LYS A 2 -12.28 20.62 10.27
N MET A 3 -12.49 19.96 9.14
CA MET A 3 -11.52 19.88 8.02
C MET A 3 -11.53 21.16 7.17
N THR A 4 -11.22 22.32 7.74
CA THR A 4 -11.28 23.60 7.01
C THR A 4 -9.95 24.05 6.41
N LYS A 5 -8.82 23.47 6.84
CA LYS A 5 -7.48 23.87 6.37
C LYS A 5 -6.99 23.08 5.14
N GLY A 6 -7.59 21.95 4.78
CA GLY A 6 -7.01 21.07 3.75
C GLY A 6 -5.60 20.57 4.12
N LEU A 7 -4.82 20.11 3.14
CA LEU A 7 -3.52 19.44 3.36
C LEU A 7 -2.32 20.37 3.55
N HIS A 8 -2.39 21.65 3.13
CA HIS A 8 -1.22 22.55 3.09
C HIS A 8 -0.57 22.82 4.46
N SER A 9 -1.30 22.60 5.54
CA SER A 9 -0.84 22.83 6.93
C SER A 9 -0.40 21.54 7.64
N LEU A 10 -0.44 20.41 6.94
CA LEU A 10 0.04 19.12 7.43
C LEU A 10 1.49 18.86 6.96
N PRO A 11 2.22 17.98 7.65
CA PRO A 11 3.47 17.44 7.13
C PRO A 11 3.27 16.75 5.77
N ARG A 12 4.36 16.56 5.03
CA ARG A 12 4.36 15.86 3.73
C ARG A 12 3.88 14.41 3.90
N LEU A 13 2.64 14.13 3.54
CA LEU A 13 2.06 12.80 3.60
C LEU A 13 2.72 11.88 2.56
N VAL A 14 3.07 10.66 2.96
CA VAL A 14 3.68 9.65 2.08
C VAL A 14 2.88 8.34 2.15
N LEU A 15 2.61 7.73 1.00
CA LEU A 15 1.97 6.41 0.91
C LEU A 15 2.80 5.46 0.06
N PHE A 16 2.67 4.17 0.34
CA PHE A 16 3.47 3.12 -0.30
C PHE A 16 2.58 2.18 -1.10
N THR A 17 3.05 1.75 -2.26
CA THR A 17 2.35 0.73 -3.05
C THR A 17 3.36 -0.04 -3.90
N SER A 18 2.99 -1.23 -4.37
CA SER A 18 3.84 -2.04 -5.23
C SER A 18 4.11 -1.30 -6.54
N GLU A 19 5.31 -1.48 -7.13
CA GLU A 19 5.59 -0.99 -8.48
C GLU A 19 4.68 -1.62 -9.55
N ASP A 20 4.15 -2.82 -9.27
CA ASP A 20 3.17 -3.54 -10.10
C ASP A 20 1.70 -3.24 -9.72
N ALA A 21 1.47 -2.30 -8.79
CA ALA A 21 0.12 -1.92 -8.38
C ALA A 21 -0.61 -1.17 -9.51
N HIS A 22 -1.95 -1.17 -9.43
CA HIS A 22 -2.76 -0.45 -10.42
C HIS A 22 -2.47 1.06 -10.36
N TYR A 23 -2.36 1.69 -11.54
CA TYR A 23 -2.00 3.10 -11.67
C TYR A 23 -2.98 4.07 -10.97
N SER A 24 -4.16 3.61 -10.55
CA SER A 24 -5.14 4.39 -9.81
C SER A 24 -4.58 4.98 -8.53
N VAL A 25 -3.63 4.30 -7.85
CA VAL A 25 -3.03 4.80 -6.61
C VAL A 25 -2.31 6.13 -6.84
N LYS A 26 -1.49 6.22 -7.91
CA LYS A 26 -0.82 7.47 -8.30
C LYS A 26 -1.83 8.54 -8.72
N LYS A 27 -2.85 8.17 -9.49
CA LYS A 27 -3.92 9.12 -9.89
C LYS A 27 -4.67 9.67 -8.67
N MET A 28 -4.99 8.83 -7.70
CA MET A 28 -5.63 9.20 -6.45
C MET A 28 -4.77 10.20 -5.67
N ALA A 29 -3.47 9.94 -5.52
CA ALA A 29 -2.57 10.86 -4.82
C ALA A 29 -2.52 12.24 -5.47
N SER A 30 -2.44 12.31 -6.80
CA SER A 30 -2.53 13.58 -7.54
C SER A 30 -3.88 14.27 -7.34
N PHE A 31 -4.99 13.51 -7.41
CA PHE A 31 -6.34 14.06 -7.31
C PHE A 31 -6.67 14.59 -5.91
N LEU A 32 -6.20 13.92 -4.85
CA LEU A 32 -6.41 14.32 -3.47
C LEU A 32 -5.49 15.46 -3.00
N GLY A 33 -4.58 15.95 -3.87
CA GLY A 33 -3.61 16.98 -3.51
C GLY A 33 -2.46 16.48 -2.64
N ILE A 34 -2.24 15.16 -2.58
CA ILE A 34 -1.07 14.55 -1.92
C ILE A 34 0.16 14.69 -2.84
N GLY A 35 -0.04 14.54 -4.16
CA GLY A 35 1.02 14.57 -5.16
C GLY A 35 1.59 13.18 -5.47
N SER A 36 1.80 12.89 -6.75
CA SER A 36 2.29 11.58 -7.22
C SER A 36 3.70 11.23 -6.75
N ASP A 37 4.53 12.23 -6.46
CA ASP A 37 5.90 12.04 -5.99
C ASP A 37 5.95 11.53 -4.54
N ASN A 38 4.83 11.68 -3.82
CA ASN A 38 4.64 11.16 -2.47
C ASN A 38 4.06 9.72 -2.46
N VAL A 39 3.97 9.08 -3.63
CA VAL A 39 3.65 7.66 -3.77
C VAL A 39 4.95 6.89 -3.98
N TYR A 40 5.44 6.29 -2.91
CA TYR A 40 6.70 5.55 -2.94
C TYR A 40 6.43 4.15 -3.45
N LEU A 41 7.03 3.83 -4.60
CA LEU A 41 6.91 2.53 -5.23
C LEU A 41 7.85 1.54 -4.54
N ILE A 42 7.27 0.44 -4.07
CA ILE A 42 7.98 -0.66 -3.44
C ILE A 42 8.29 -1.71 -4.51
N LYS A 43 9.55 -2.15 -4.55
CA LYS A 43 10.00 -3.19 -5.47
C LYS A 43 9.24 -4.48 -5.27
N THR A 44 9.10 -5.25 -6.34
CA THR A 44 8.57 -6.62 -6.26
C THR A 44 9.67 -7.67 -6.29
N ASN A 45 9.37 -8.84 -5.74
CA ASN A 45 10.20 -10.03 -5.90
C ASN A 45 9.97 -10.68 -7.27
N ALA A 46 10.67 -11.77 -7.58
CA ALA A 46 10.55 -12.49 -8.86
C ALA A 46 9.14 -13.06 -9.15
N ARG A 47 8.22 -13.06 -8.18
CA ARG A 47 6.82 -13.47 -8.32
C ARG A 47 5.86 -12.27 -8.44
N GLY A 48 6.38 -11.05 -8.52
CA GLY A 48 5.57 -9.83 -8.60
C GLY A 48 4.90 -9.42 -7.29
N GLN A 49 5.37 -9.95 -6.16
CA GLN A 49 4.84 -9.60 -4.84
C GLN A 49 5.71 -8.52 -4.21
N MET A 50 5.09 -7.58 -3.51
CA MET A 50 5.77 -6.52 -2.78
C MET A 50 6.89 -7.07 -1.87
N ASP A 51 8.10 -6.51 -2.00
CA ASP A 51 9.22 -6.80 -1.12
C ASP A 51 9.05 -6.05 0.21
N VAL A 52 8.70 -6.80 1.26
CA VAL A 52 8.49 -6.29 2.61
C VAL A 52 9.76 -5.64 3.19
N SER A 53 10.94 -6.14 2.83
CA SER A 53 12.20 -5.55 3.29
C SER A 53 12.44 -4.19 2.64
N HIS A 54 12.06 -4.05 1.36
CA HIS A 54 12.09 -2.77 0.68
C HIS A 54 11.04 -1.81 1.24
N LEU A 55 9.83 -2.29 1.56
CA LEU A 55 8.79 -1.49 2.22
C LEU A 55 9.31 -0.87 3.53
N ILE A 56 9.93 -1.67 4.40
CA ILE A 56 10.48 -1.18 5.68
C ILE A 56 11.51 -0.07 5.44
N LYS A 57 12.44 -0.28 4.49
CA LYS A 57 13.46 0.72 4.14
C LYS A 57 12.83 2.02 3.65
N GLU A 58 11.80 1.94 2.83
CA GLU A 58 11.12 3.13 2.29
C GLU A 58 10.30 3.86 3.35
N VAL A 59 9.71 3.15 4.31
CA VAL A 59 9.06 3.76 5.49
C VAL A 59 10.08 4.51 6.33
N GLU A 60 11.23 3.91 6.63
CA GLU A 60 12.29 4.54 7.41
C GLU A 60 12.91 5.73 6.67
N ARG A 61 13.11 5.60 5.36
CA ARG A 61 13.56 6.69 4.50
C ARG A 61 12.60 7.87 4.54
N SER A 62 11.30 7.64 4.36
CA SER A 62 10.32 8.72 4.34
C SER A 62 10.25 9.48 5.67
N LEU A 63 10.37 8.77 6.79
CA LEU A 63 10.48 9.36 8.13
C LEU A 63 11.75 10.20 8.27
N SER A 64 12.90 9.70 7.80
CA SER A 64 14.19 10.42 7.86
C SER A 64 14.18 11.72 7.03
N GLU A 65 13.38 11.76 5.96
CA GLU A 65 13.17 12.95 5.12
C GLU A 65 12.14 13.93 5.72
N GLY A 66 11.62 13.68 6.92
CA GLY A 66 10.59 14.50 7.56
C GLY A 66 9.19 14.29 6.98
N GLY A 67 8.98 13.21 6.23
CA GLY A 67 7.66 12.79 5.76
C GLY A 67 6.80 12.19 6.87
N ALA A 68 5.49 12.23 6.66
CA ALA A 68 4.49 11.55 7.48
C ALA A 68 3.94 10.36 6.70
N PRO A 69 4.57 9.17 6.79
CA PRO A 69 4.00 7.96 6.21
C PRO A 69 2.66 7.66 6.89
N PHE A 70 1.64 7.35 6.08
CA PHE A 70 0.29 7.14 6.62
C PHE A 70 -0.43 5.92 6.07
N MET A 71 -0.02 5.38 4.93
CA MET A 71 -0.75 4.27 4.29
C MET A 71 0.16 3.37 3.45
N VAL A 72 -0.12 2.07 3.51
CA VAL A 72 0.34 1.09 2.52
C VAL A 72 -0.87 0.58 1.73
N SER A 73 -0.77 0.60 0.40
CA SER A 73 -1.71 -0.04 -0.51
C SER A 73 -1.09 -1.32 -1.06
N ALA A 74 -1.43 -2.45 -0.44
CA ALA A 74 -1.07 -3.79 -0.91
C ALA A 74 -2.04 -4.26 -1.99
N THR A 75 -1.59 -5.10 -2.91
CA THR A 75 -2.42 -5.63 -4.00
C THR A 75 -2.64 -7.13 -3.85
N ALA A 76 -3.90 -7.53 -3.79
CA ALA A 76 -4.33 -8.93 -3.82
C ALA A 76 -4.87 -9.26 -5.22
N GLY A 77 -3.95 -9.64 -6.11
CA GLY A 77 -4.22 -9.92 -7.52
C GLY A 77 -3.86 -8.74 -8.42
N THR A 78 -2.57 -8.60 -8.77
CA THR A 78 -2.11 -7.58 -9.73
C THR A 78 -2.72 -7.78 -11.11
N THR A 79 -2.92 -6.70 -11.86
CA THR A 79 -3.66 -6.74 -13.14
C THR A 79 -2.96 -7.60 -14.20
N VAL A 80 -1.63 -7.57 -14.27
CA VAL A 80 -0.89 -8.21 -15.37
C VAL A 80 -0.64 -9.69 -15.11
N ILE A 81 -0.09 -10.03 -13.95
CA ILE A 81 0.38 -11.39 -13.63
C ILE A 81 -0.45 -12.07 -12.53
N GLY A 82 -1.41 -11.38 -11.91
CA GLY A 82 -2.25 -11.94 -10.86
C GLY A 82 -1.50 -12.24 -9.57
N ALA A 83 -0.44 -11.48 -9.25
CA ALA A 83 0.35 -11.67 -8.05
C ALA A 83 -0.41 -11.22 -6.79
N PHE A 84 -0.12 -11.87 -5.66
CA PHE A 84 -0.70 -11.55 -4.35
C PHE A 84 0.40 -11.11 -3.40
N ASP A 85 0.29 -9.90 -2.88
CA ASP A 85 1.22 -9.38 -1.88
C ASP A 85 1.14 -10.15 -0.56
N PRO A 86 2.26 -10.26 0.20
CA PRO A 86 2.31 -10.94 1.48
C PRO A 86 1.60 -10.12 2.58
N LEU A 87 0.26 -10.21 2.63
CA LEU A 87 -0.58 -9.32 3.45
C LEU A 87 -0.28 -9.40 4.95
N LYS A 88 0.03 -10.58 5.50
CA LYS A 88 0.34 -10.73 6.93
C LYS A 88 1.60 -9.96 7.31
N GLU A 89 2.63 -10.08 6.49
CA GLU A 89 3.91 -9.42 6.70
C GLU A 89 3.78 -7.91 6.52
N ILE A 90 3.01 -7.46 5.53
CA ILE A 90 2.71 -6.03 5.33
C ILE A 90 1.90 -5.48 6.50
N ALA A 91 0.90 -6.22 6.99
CA ALA A 91 0.11 -5.83 8.16
C ALA A 91 0.99 -5.66 9.42
N ASN A 92 1.97 -6.55 9.63
CA ASN A 92 2.93 -6.39 10.73
C ASN A 92 3.74 -5.09 10.62
N VAL A 93 4.15 -4.70 9.40
CA VAL A 93 4.81 -3.41 9.16
C VAL A 93 3.84 -2.26 9.45
N CYS A 94 2.61 -2.33 8.97
CA CYS A 94 1.61 -1.29 9.18
C CYS A 94 1.32 -1.08 10.67
N GLU A 95 1.14 -2.15 11.44
CA GLU A 95 0.95 -2.08 12.90
C GLU A 95 2.18 -1.49 13.61
N LYS A 96 3.40 -1.91 13.22
CA LYS A 96 4.65 -1.41 13.81
C LYS A 96 4.83 0.11 13.64
N TYR A 97 4.52 0.63 12.45
CA TYR A 97 4.73 2.04 12.11
C TYR A 97 3.44 2.90 12.19
N GLY A 98 2.31 2.31 12.60
CA GLY A 98 1.03 3.02 12.72
C GLY A 98 0.43 3.46 11.38
N LEU A 99 0.59 2.64 10.33
CA LEU A 99 0.11 2.93 8.97
C LEU A 99 -1.25 2.30 8.72
N TRP A 100 -2.08 2.97 7.92
CA TRP A 100 -3.29 2.36 7.38
C TRP A 100 -2.93 1.29 6.34
N LEU A 101 -3.51 0.10 6.47
CA LEU A 101 -3.42 -0.93 5.43
C LEU A 101 -4.67 -0.90 4.55
N HIS A 102 -4.48 -0.57 3.28
CA HIS A 102 -5.48 -0.79 2.25
C HIS A 102 -5.07 -2.01 1.42
N VAL A 103 -6.00 -2.93 1.18
CA VAL A 103 -5.82 -4.06 0.28
C VAL A 103 -6.67 -3.84 -0.97
N ASP A 104 -6.00 -3.56 -2.09
CA ASP A 104 -6.62 -3.56 -3.41
C ASP A 104 -6.86 -5.02 -3.83
N ALA A 105 -8.09 -5.48 -3.57
CA ALA A 105 -8.58 -6.79 -3.95
C ALA A 105 -9.59 -6.69 -5.11
N ALA A 106 -9.54 -5.63 -5.93
CA ALA A 106 -10.52 -5.43 -7.01
C ALA A 106 -10.56 -6.62 -7.99
N TRP A 107 -9.40 -7.22 -8.27
CA TRP A 107 -9.28 -8.42 -9.09
C TRP A 107 -9.31 -9.72 -8.26
N GLY A 108 -8.40 -9.87 -7.28
CA GLY A 108 -8.25 -11.12 -6.54
C GLY A 108 -9.28 -11.36 -5.43
N GLY A 109 -10.13 -10.37 -5.11
CA GLY A 109 -11.13 -10.45 -4.04
C GLY A 109 -12.15 -11.58 -4.23
N GLY A 110 -12.44 -11.95 -5.49
CA GLY A 110 -13.31 -13.10 -5.80
C GLY A 110 -12.78 -14.42 -5.21
N ALA A 111 -11.47 -14.56 -4.98
CA ALA A 111 -10.90 -15.75 -4.38
C ALA A 111 -11.34 -15.98 -2.93
N LEU A 112 -11.82 -14.96 -2.21
CA LEU A 112 -12.35 -15.09 -0.84
C LEU A 112 -13.58 -16.01 -0.78
N VAL A 113 -14.38 -16.06 -1.83
CA VAL A 113 -15.58 -16.92 -1.91
C VAL A 113 -15.19 -18.40 -2.10
N SER A 114 -14.01 -18.66 -2.67
CA SER A 114 -13.53 -20.01 -2.90
C SER A 114 -12.86 -20.58 -1.65
N LYS A 115 -13.41 -21.68 -1.11
CA LYS A 115 -12.76 -22.43 -0.02
C LYS A 115 -11.34 -22.88 -0.36
N LYS A 116 -11.04 -23.12 -1.65
CA LYS A 116 -9.72 -23.55 -2.13
C LYS A 116 -8.73 -22.39 -2.22
N HIS A 117 -9.17 -21.20 -2.62
CA HIS A 117 -8.28 -20.08 -2.98
C HIS A 117 -8.28 -18.92 -1.98
N ARG A 118 -9.22 -18.86 -1.03
CA ARG A 118 -9.29 -17.81 0.00
C ARG A 118 -7.99 -17.60 0.78
N GLY A 119 -7.15 -18.64 0.88
CA GLY A 119 -5.85 -18.57 1.53
C GLY A 119 -4.88 -17.57 0.89
N LEU A 120 -5.06 -17.21 -0.39
CA LEU A 120 -4.24 -16.22 -1.09
C LEU A 120 -4.35 -14.81 -0.49
N LEU A 121 -5.45 -14.51 0.22
CA LEU A 121 -5.70 -13.22 0.87
C LEU A 121 -5.59 -13.33 2.40
N SER A 122 -4.90 -14.34 2.92
CA SER A 122 -4.73 -14.49 4.37
C SER A 122 -4.06 -13.24 4.95
N GLY A 123 -4.66 -12.60 5.95
CA GLY A 123 -4.18 -11.35 6.54
C GLY A 123 -4.94 -10.10 6.08
N ILE A 124 -5.91 -10.23 5.16
CA ILE A 124 -6.78 -9.11 4.72
C ILE A 124 -7.70 -8.57 5.82
N GLU A 125 -7.92 -9.36 6.88
CA GLU A 125 -8.80 -9.04 8.00
C GLU A 125 -8.17 -8.10 9.06
N ARG A 126 -6.91 -7.75 8.90
CA ARG A 126 -6.11 -7.00 9.88
C ARG A 126 -6.09 -5.50 9.61
#